data_AF-A0A936Q693-F1
#
_entry.id   AF-A0A936Q693-F1
#
_cell.length_a   1.000
_cell.length_b   1.000
_cell.length_c   1.000
_cell.angle_alpha   90.00
_cell.angle_beta   90.00
_cell.angle_gamma   90.00
#
_symmetry.space_group_name_H-M   'P 1'
#
loop_
_entity.id
_entity.type
_entity.pdbx_description
1 polymer ?
#
loop_
_entity_poly.entity_id
_entity_poly.type
_entity_poly.pdbx_seq_one_letter_code
_entity_poly.pdbx_strand_id
1 'polypeptide(L)'
;MTPGKAGLARIGAEKCKLCHKLQYTSWADSGHARRKPALDCESCHGPGSEYKSLAVMKDPAKAKAAGLVEPGAAFCGKCHTGAGSRSPREGPRAQGRPVALRRRPDGRSPGPSAARRKKAARRRPDLVGGAPAAIRTRDL
;
A
#
# COMPACT_ATOMS: atom_id res chain seq x y z
N MET A 1 16.08 27.96 -1.24
CA MET A 1 16.17 26.52 -1.57
C MET A 1 17.38 26.33 -2.46
N THR A 2 18.16 25.25 -2.30
CA THR A 2 19.13 24.89 -3.35
C THR A 2 18.35 24.56 -4.62
N PRO A 3 18.64 25.19 -5.78
CA PRO A 3 18.02 24.78 -7.02
C PRO A 3 18.40 23.32 -7.30
N GLY A 4 17.43 22.50 -7.73
CA GLY A 4 17.75 21.20 -8.29
C GLY A 4 18.66 21.37 -9.51
N LYS A 5 19.47 20.35 -9.82
CA LYS A 5 20.26 20.33 -11.06
C LYS A 5 19.36 20.70 -12.27
N ALA A 6 19.84 21.60 -13.12
CA ALA A 6 19.12 21.97 -14.33
C ALA A 6 18.82 20.72 -15.18
N GLY A 7 17.60 20.61 -15.69
CA GLY A 7 17.13 19.46 -16.48
C GLY A 7 16.31 18.40 -15.71
N LEU A 8 16.26 18.46 -14.37
CA LEU A 8 15.41 17.56 -13.57
C LEU A 8 13.91 17.77 -13.87
N ALA A 9 13.27 16.76 -14.46
CA ALA A 9 11.86 16.81 -14.86
C ALA A 9 10.91 16.19 -13.82
N ARG A 10 9.68 16.72 -13.75
CA ARG A 10 8.59 16.13 -12.95
C ARG A 10 7.94 14.98 -13.71
N ILE A 11 7.56 13.92 -13.01
CA ILE A 11 7.08 12.66 -13.62
C ILE A 11 5.66 12.26 -13.20
N GLY A 12 5.08 12.90 -12.18
CA GLY A 12 3.73 12.64 -11.67
C GLY A 12 3.65 11.51 -10.63
N ALA A 13 2.70 11.65 -9.70
CA ALA A 13 2.47 10.68 -8.61
C ALA A 13 2.12 9.27 -9.11
N GLU A 14 1.53 9.16 -10.30
CA GLU A 14 1.14 7.93 -10.97
C GLU A 14 2.36 7.05 -11.30
N LYS A 15 3.51 7.64 -11.63
CA LYS A 15 4.76 6.90 -11.85
C LYS A 15 5.34 6.41 -10.52
N CYS A 16 5.25 7.22 -9.46
CA CYS A 16 5.67 6.82 -8.11
C CYS A 16 4.82 5.66 -7.56
N LYS A 17 3.49 5.67 -7.83
CA LYS A 17 2.53 4.64 -7.38
C LYS A 17 2.90 3.22 -7.78
N LEU A 18 3.58 3.03 -8.92
CA LEU A 18 3.92 1.71 -9.45
C LEU A 18 4.72 0.87 -8.44
N CYS A 19 5.63 1.50 -7.70
CA CYS A 19 6.43 0.88 -6.65
C CYS A 19 6.00 1.31 -5.24
N HIS A 20 5.70 2.60 -5.02
CA HIS A 20 5.38 3.15 -3.70
C HIS A 20 3.87 3.14 -3.38
N LYS A 21 3.24 1.97 -3.51
CA LYS A 21 1.78 1.81 -3.37
C LYS A 21 1.26 2.28 -2.01
N LEU A 22 1.93 1.91 -0.92
CA LEU A 22 1.53 2.24 0.46
C LEU A 22 1.68 3.73 0.77
N GLN A 23 2.76 4.35 0.27
CA GLN A 23 3.00 5.78 0.39
C GLN A 23 1.98 6.57 -0.45
N TYR A 24 1.67 6.09 -1.66
CA TYR A 24 0.64 6.68 -2.52
C TYR A 24 -0.74 6.64 -1.85
N THR A 25 -1.15 5.52 -1.24
CA THR A 25 -2.44 5.45 -0.53
C THR A 25 -2.45 6.40 0.67
N SER A 26 -1.39 6.41 1.50
CA SER A 26 -1.27 7.34 2.63
C SER A 26 -1.26 8.82 2.20
N TRP A 27 -0.73 9.12 1.01
CA TRP A 27 -0.74 10.46 0.44
C TRP A 27 -2.13 10.84 -0.09
N ALA A 28 -2.84 9.93 -0.78
CA ALA A 28 -4.17 10.17 -1.32
C ALA A 28 -5.21 10.52 -0.23
N ASP A 29 -5.06 9.93 0.97
CA ASP A 29 -5.89 10.24 2.13
C ASP A 29 -5.56 11.58 2.80
N SER A 30 -4.44 12.23 2.43
CA SER A 30 -3.97 13.49 3.02
C SER A 30 -4.67 14.74 2.44
N GLY A 31 -4.58 15.86 3.16
CA GLY A 31 -5.00 17.16 2.64
C GLY A 31 -4.17 17.65 1.43
N HIS A 32 -2.94 17.15 1.28
CA HIS A 32 -2.05 17.53 0.18
C HIS A 32 -2.54 17.01 -1.18
N ALA A 33 -3.10 15.79 -1.23
CA ALA A 33 -3.72 15.23 -2.42
C ALA A 33 -5.06 15.91 -2.79
N ARG A 34 -5.80 16.42 -1.79
CA ARG A 34 -7.09 17.12 -2.00
C ARG A 34 -6.95 18.61 -2.34
N ARG A 35 -5.78 19.21 -2.15
CA ARG A 35 -5.51 20.60 -2.54
C ARG A 35 -5.66 20.76 -4.06
N LYS A 36 -6.02 21.96 -4.52
CA LYS A 36 -5.98 22.34 -5.94
C LYS A 36 -4.98 23.50 -6.17
N PRO A 37 -3.97 23.36 -7.04
CA PRO A 37 -3.44 22.08 -7.53
C PRO A 37 -2.95 21.20 -6.37
N ALA A 38 -2.95 19.88 -6.61
CA ALA A 38 -2.51 18.88 -5.64
C ALA A 38 -1.01 18.98 -5.39
N LEU A 39 -0.59 18.76 -4.15
CA LEU A 39 0.82 18.64 -3.78
C LEU A 39 1.17 17.15 -3.77
N ASP A 40 1.73 16.69 -4.88
CA ASP A 40 2.19 15.31 -5.10
C ASP A 40 3.49 14.95 -4.35
N CYS A 41 4.00 13.74 -4.59
CA CYS A 41 5.27 13.26 -4.05
C CYS A 41 6.43 14.24 -4.34
N GLU A 42 6.49 14.76 -5.56
CA GLU A 42 7.59 15.59 -6.07
C GLU A 42 7.55 17.03 -5.54
N SER A 43 6.43 17.44 -4.94
CA SER A 43 6.28 18.72 -4.25
C SER A 43 7.10 18.79 -2.96
N CYS A 44 7.39 17.64 -2.35
CA CYS A 44 8.18 17.52 -1.13
C CYS A 44 9.53 16.81 -1.34
N HIS A 45 9.56 15.80 -2.22
CA HIS A 45 10.74 14.97 -2.47
C HIS A 45 11.62 15.45 -3.63
N GLY A 46 11.20 16.50 -4.34
CA GLY A 46 11.90 17.01 -5.52
C GLY A 46 11.46 16.34 -6.83
N PRO A 47 12.01 16.76 -7.97
CA PRO A 47 11.71 16.19 -9.28
C PRO A 47 12.30 14.79 -9.47
N GLY A 48 11.49 13.83 -9.91
CA GLY A 48 11.78 12.40 -9.88
C GLY A 48 12.41 11.80 -11.13
N SER A 49 12.73 12.57 -12.17
CA SER A 49 13.27 12.03 -13.42
C SER A 49 14.51 11.16 -13.22
N GLU A 50 15.44 11.58 -12.36
CA GLU A 50 16.74 10.93 -12.17
C GLU A 50 16.74 9.81 -11.12
N TYR A 51 15.86 9.88 -10.11
CA TYR A 51 15.79 8.87 -9.04
C TYR A 51 14.67 7.84 -9.18
N LYS A 52 13.81 7.92 -10.19
CA LYS A 52 12.76 6.91 -10.44
C LYS A 52 13.29 5.52 -10.87
N SER A 53 14.52 5.45 -11.38
CA SER A 53 15.06 4.19 -11.91
C SER A 53 15.36 3.20 -10.78
N LEU A 54 15.12 1.91 -10.99
CA LEU A 54 15.31 0.90 -9.93
C LEU A 54 16.76 0.82 -9.41
N ALA A 55 17.75 1.18 -10.24
CA ALA A 55 19.16 1.22 -9.86
C ALA A 55 19.52 2.40 -8.93
N VAL A 56 18.73 3.48 -8.97
CA VAL A 56 18.92 4.66 -8.12
C VAL A 56 17.95 4.62 -6.93
N MET A 57 16.67 4.33 -7.14
CA MET A 57 15.62 4.30 -6.11
C MET A 57 15.91 3.34 -4.94
N LYS A 58 16.56 2.20 -5.22
CA LYS A 58 16.90 1.20 -4.19
C LYS A 58 18.09 1.61 -3.31
N ASP A 59 18.81 2.66 -3.67
CA ASP A 59 20.01 3.14 -3.00
C ASP A 59 19.75 4.58 -2.50
N PRO A 60 19.47 4.78 -1.20
CA PRO A 60 19.14 6.10 -0.66
C PRO A 60 20.23 7.16 -0.89
N ALA A 61 21.50 6.75 -0.94
CA ALA A 61 22.61 7.67 -1.17
C ALA A 61 22.63 8.13 -2.64
N LYS A 62 22.45 7.21 -3.59
CA LYS A 62 22.32 7.55 -5.02
C LYS A 62 21.06 8.38 -5.29
N ALA A 63 19.92 8.03 -4.69
CA ALA A 63 18.69 8.79 -4.86
C ALA A 63 18.86 10.23 -4.36
N LYS A 64 19.46 10.43 -3.18
CA LYS A 64 19.77 11.76 -2.64
C LYS A 64 20.76 12.54 -3.52
N ALA A 65 21.80 11.89 -4.03
CA ALA A 65 22.75 12.50 -4.97
C ALA A 65 22.13 12.86 -6.33
N ALA A 66 21.09 12.11 -6.75
CA ALA A 66 20.27 12.38 -7.94
C ALA A 66 19.19 13.46 -7.72
N GLY A 67 19.06 14.01 -6.51
CA GLY A 67 18.14 15.13 -6.21
C GLY A 67 16.93 14.77 -5.36
N LEU A 68 16.81 13.54 -4.83
CA LEU A 68 15.80 13.20 -3.85
C LEU A 68 16.00 14.01 -2.56
N VAL A 69 14.97 14.75 -2.18
CA VAL A 69 14.90 15.47 -0.92
C VAL A 69 14.15 14.63 0.11
N GLU A 70 14.72 14.51 1.31
CA GLU A 70 13.99 14.02 2.48
C GLU A 70 13.51 15.24 3.30
N PRO A 71 12.20 15.55 3.31
CA PRO A 71 11.68 16.75 3.95
C PRO A 71 11.61 16.59 5.47
N GLY A 72 12.54 17.23 6.19
CA GLY A 72 12.44 17.42 7.64
C GLY A 72 11.35 18.44 8.03
N ALA A 73 11.07 18.58 9.34
CA ALA A 73 9.98 19.45 9.85
C ALA A 73 10.05 20.90 9.35
N ALA A 74 11.26 21.46 9.18
CA ALA A 74 11.45 22.81 8.62
C ALA A 74 10.99 22.95 7.15
N PHE A 75 10.91 21.85 6.40
CA PHE A 75 10.36 21.86 5.03
C PHE A 75 8.86 22.16 5.05
N CYS A 76 8.12 21.56 5.99
CA CYS A 76 6.67 21.80 6.18
C CYS A 76 6.38 23.28 6.45
N GLY A 77 7.24 23.92 7.25
CA GLY A 77 7.16 25.35 7.58
C GLY A 77 7.29 26.31 6.41
N LYS A 78 7.64 25.86 5.20
CA LYS A 78 7.59 26.70 3.98
C LYS A 78 6.16 27.04 3.54
N CYS A 79 5.20 26.19 3.88
CA CYS A 79 3.78 26.36 3.54
C CYS A 79 2.89 26.44 4.80
N HIS A 80 3.34 25.86 5.91
CA HIS A 80 2.63 25.86 7.19
C HIS A 80 3.18 26.95 8.12
N THR A 81 2.90 28.21 7.78
CA THR A 81 3.47 29.41 8.42
C THR A 81 2.55 30.12 9.43
N GLY A 82 1.36 29.59 9.76
CA GLY A 82 0.39 30.35 10.56
C GLY A 82 -0.61 29.54 11.40
N ALA A 83 -1.31 30.23 12.30
CA ALA A 83 -2.38 29.65 13.11
C ALA A 83 -3.52 29.14 12.22
N GLY A 84 -3.69 27.82 12.14
CA GLY A 84 -4.63 27.16 11.23
C GLY A 84 -3.95 26.25 10.20
N SER A 85 -2.69 26.48 9.85
CA SER A 85 -1.92 25.57 8.99
C SER A 85 -1.45 24.36 9.79
N ARG A 86 -2.37 23.42 10.06
CA ARG A 86 -2.08 22.19 10.80
C ARG A 86 -0.92 21.42 10.16
N SER A 87 0.27 21.54 10.76
CA SER A 87 1.32 20.53 10.66
C SER A 87 0.71 19.16 10.95
N PRO A 88 1.24 18.03 10.43
CA PRO A 88 0.74 16.74 10.83
C PRO A 88 0.70 16.66 12.35
N ARG A 89 -0.49 16.41 12.91
CA ARG A 89 -0.50 15.65 14.15
C ARG A 89 0.22 14.37 13.77
N GLU A 90 1.33 14.07 14.44
CA GLU A 90 1.77 12.68 14.57
C GLU A 90 0.52 11.91 15.03
N GLY A 91 -0.10 11.20 14.08
CA GLY A 91 -1.21 10.31 14.38
C GLY A 91 -0.73 9.41 15.51
N PRO A 92 -1.52 9.29 16.59
CA PRO A 92 -1.03 9.08 17.95
C PRO A 92 0.09 8.07 17.91
N ARG A 93 1.31 8.56 18.19
CA ARG A 93 2.55 7.82 18.00
C ARG A 93 2.29 6.42 18.50
N ALA A 94 2.32 5.44 17.59
CA ALA A 94 2.38 4.04 17.97
C ALA A 94 3.80 3.74 18.48
N GLN A 95 4.28 4.59 19.41
CA GLN A 95 5.21 4.17 20.44
C GLN A 95 4.50 2.99 21.07
N GLY A 96 5.02 1.81 20.74
CA GLY A 96 4.22 0.61 20.78
C GLY A 96 3.55 0.53 22.13
N ARG A 97 2.21 0.45 22.15
CA ARG A 97 1.59 -0.33 23.22
C ARG A 97 2.43 -1.59 23.25
N PRO A 98 3.17 -1.89 24.34
CA PRO A 98 3.86 -3.15 24.37
C PRO A 98 2.78 -4.17 24.05
N VAL A 99 3.07 -5.06 23.11
CA VAL A 99 2.42 -6.36 23.14
C VAL A 99 2.94 -6.98 24.44
N ALA A 100 2.32 -6.55 25.55
CA ALA A 100 2.08 -7.36 26.69
C ALA A 100 1.26 -8.52 26.15
N LEU A 101 1.99 -9.47 25.56
CA LEU A 101 1.65 -10.86 25.50
C LEU A 101 1.23 -11.17 26.94
N ARG A 102 -0.08 -11.08 27.21
CA ARG A 102 -0.67 -11.51 28.47
C ARG A 102 -0.58 -13.02 28.47
N ARG A 103 0.65 -13.49 28.66
CA ARG A 103 1.04 -14.88 28.79
C ARG A 103 0.33 -15.36 30.04
N ARG A 104 -0.78 -16.07 29.84
CA ARG A 104 -1.51 -16.64 30.97
C ARG A 104 -0.56 -17.60 31.71
N PRO A 105 -0.66 -17.71 33.05
CA PRO A 105 0.27 -18.49 33.84
C PRO A 105 0.29 -19.99 33.45
N ASP A 106 -0.79 -20.49 32.84
CA ASP A 106 -0.92 -21.87 32.33
C ASP A 106 -0.18 -22.13 30.99
N GLY A 107 0.42 -21.11 30.37
CA GLY A 107 1.33 -21.28 29.23
C GLY A 107 0.72 -21.80 27.92
N ARG A 108 -0.61 -21.96 27.84
CA ARG A 108 -1.27 -22.51 26.65
C ARG A 108 -1.57 -21.46 25.59
N SER A 109 -1.05 -21.66 24.38
CA SER A 109 -1.39 -20.86 23.19
C SER A 109 -2.89 -20.95 22.87
N PRO A 110 -3.52 -19.86 22.36
CA PRO A 110 -4.89 -19.93 21.86
C PRO A 110 -4.92 -20.81 20.60
N GLY A 111 -5.50 -22.00 20.72
CA GLY A 111 -5.78 -22.87 19.58
C GLY A 111 -6.87 -22.29 18.67
N PRO A 112 -6.99 -22.76 17.41
CA PRO A 112 -8.05 -22.33 16.51
C PRO A 112 -9.42 -22.66 17.11
N SER A 113 -10.31 -21.67 17.14
CA SER A 113 -11.61 -21.77 17.81
C SER A 113 -12.48 -22.87 17.17
N ALA A 114 -13.00 -23.77 18.01
CA ALA A 114 -13.65 -25.00 17.59
C ALA A 114 -15.10 -24.77 17.11
N ALA A 115 -15.26 -24.31 15.87
CA ALA A 115 -16.54 -24.46 15.16
C ALA A 115 -16.85 -25.96 14.95
N ARG A 116 -17.91 -26.44 15.61
CA ARG A 116 -18.31 -27.86 15.69
C ARG A 116 -18.37 -28.54 14.31
N ARG A 117 -17.58 -29.60 14.15
CA ARG A 117 -17.85 -30.64 13.14
C ARG A 117 -19.12 -31.41 13.57
N LYS A 118 -20.15 -31.45 12.72
CA LYS A 118 -21.18 -32.51 12.76
C LYS A 118 -20.91 -33.45 11.59
N LYS A 119 -20.50 -34.69 11.90
CA LYS A 119 -20.16 -35.73 10.92
C LYS A 119 -21.26 -36.80 10.98
N ALA A 120 -22.23 -36.71 10.07
CA ALA A 120 -23.13 -37.83 9.78
C ALA A 120 -22.55 -38.59 8.58
N ALA A 121 -22.39 -39.90 8.72
CA ALA A 121 -21.77 -40.76 7.71
C ALA A 121 -22.78 -41.76 7.15
N ARG A 122 -22.39 -42.41 6.04
CA ARG A 122 -23.08 -43.44 5.22
C ARG A 122 -23.80 -42.85 4.00
N ARG A 123 -23.73 -43.47 2.82
CA ARG A 123 -22.84 -44.50 2.25
C ARG A 123 -22.96 -44.35 0.71
N ARG A 124 -21.91 -44.63 -0.08
CA ARG A 124 -22.09 -44.84 -1.53
C ARG A 124 -22.88 -46.14 -1.75
N PRO A 125 -23.71 -46.19 -2.80
CA PRO A 125 -23.37 -47.09 -3.89
C PRO A 125 -23.36 -46.40 -5.26
N ASP A 126 -22.43 -46.82 -6.10
CA ASP A 126 -22.50 -46.68 -7.55
C ASP A 126 -23.68 -47.51 -8.09
N LEU A 127 -24.39 -47.04 -9.12
CA LEU A 127 -24.89 -47.84 -10.26
C LEU A 127 -25.79 -47.03 -11.22
N VAL A 128 -25.37 -47.05 -12.49
CA VAL A 128 -26.17 -47.21 -13.72
C VAL A 128 -27.32 -46.24 -14.09
N GLY A 129 -27.32 -45.84 -15.36
CA GLY A 129 -28.55 -45.79 -16.16
C GLY A 129 -28.99 -44.44 -16.75
N GLY A 130 -29.13 -44.40 -18.07
CA GLY A 130 -30.25 -43.68 -18.71
C GLY A 130 -29.93 -42.36 -19.40
N ALA A 131 -29.34 -42.42 -20.60
CA ALA A 131 -29.52 -41.37 -21.61
C ALA A 131 -30.63 -41.79 -22.61
N PRO A 132 -31.72 -41.02 -22.74
CA PRO A 132 -32.63 -41.06 -23.90
C PRO A 132 -32.38 -39.83 -24.81
N ALA A 133 -32.66 -39.84 -26.11
CA ALA A 133 -32.97 -40.93 -27.03
C ALA A 133 -32.56 -40.51 -28.46
N ALA A 134 -32.42 -41.46 -29.38
CA ALA A 134 -32.03 -41.18 -30.76
C ALA A 134 -33.16 -40.53 -31.59
N ILE A 135 -32.80 -39.67 -32.55
CA ILE A 135 -33.67 -39.23 -33.65
C ILE A 135 -33.10 -39.74 -34.98
N ARG A 136 -34.01 -40.13 -35.89
CA ARG A 136 -33.79 -40.79 -37.19
C ARG A 136 -34.51 -40.00 -38.29
N THR A 137 -34.20 -40.04 -39.60
CA THR A 137 -33.09 -40.50 -40.48
C THR A 137 -33.42 -39.89 -41.88
N ARG A 138 -32.66 -40.01 -42.99
CA ARG A 138 -31.51 -40.84 -43.41
C ARG A 138 -30.77 -40.12 -44.55
N ASP A 139 -29.58 -40.59 -44.92
CA ASP A 139 -28.96 -40.29 -46.22
C ASP A 139 -29.82 -40.69 -47.42
N LEU A 140 -29.87 -39.79 -48.41
CA LEU A 140 -29.84 -40.04 -49.85
C LEU A 140 -28.92 -38.99 -50.48
#